data_AF-A0A7S0FC60-F1
#
_entry.id   AF-A0A7S0FC60-F1
#
_cell.length_a   1.000
_cell.length_b   1.000
_cell.length_c   1.000
_cell.angle_alpha   90.00
_cell.angle_beta   90.00
_cell.angle_gamma   90.00
#
_symmetry.space_group_name_H-M   'P 1'
#
loop_
_entity.id
_entity.type
_entity.pdbx_description
1 polymer ?
#
loop_
_entity_poly.entity_id
_entity_poly.type
_entity_poly.pdbx_seq_one_letter_code
_entity_poly.pdbx_strand_id
1 'polypeptide(L)'
;GTAQPSSRGRPSVPARHERSTSSAKMMAEQSQDIMAQQSEECKSCRADGETTALPALGAVQQSPACGSGAPAEEAVALPAVGPAQQSPACGSEAPAEASGGSPPPRASKEDAASELSTDLGSDSDEGCGDAESPDVNMAIPFSSEETLFIFDWDDTLLPSTWVQQQGLRLDEGSVLTYEQSVQLQRMADAARRTLLSAMQRGRVIIVTNGEQGWVELSCWKFMPSLAPMLEGVLIVSARSTFEKQGIASPFEWKLHAFRQEIYGFYAGVTGRRNVLSLGDSMHEHMALVSVTAGMANCRAKSLKFASFPQLEQLLEQHELVSGRLDDIVDHDGDLSLEVLAQ
;
A
#
# COMPACT_ATOMS: atom_id res chain seq x y z
N GLY A 1 -46.28 72.28 -1.64
CA GLY A 1 -45.26 71.25 -1.35
C GLY A 1 -45.96 69.91 -1.26
N THR A 2 -45.56 68.97 -2.10
CA THR A 2 -46.12 67.60 -2.20
C THR A 2 -45.03 66.75 -2.85
N ALA A 3 -44.46 65.82 -2.10
CA ALA A 3 -43.40 64.91 -2.58
C ALA A 3 -43.90 63.46 -2.54
N GLN A 4 -43.56 62.69 -3.58
CA GLN A 4 -43.88 61.26 -3.68
C GLN A 4 -42.96 60.41 -2.77
N PRO A 5 -43.41 59.25 -2.29
CA PRO A 5 -42.52 58.22 -1.74
C PRO A 5 -41.85 57.43 -2.88
N SER A 6 -40.55 57.15 -2.76
CA SER A 6 -39.82 56.32 -3.72
C SER A 6 -39.94 54.83 -3.42
N SER A 7 -40.10 54.02 -4.46
CA SER A 7 -40.09 52.56 -4.38
C SER A 7 -38.66 52.03 -4.25
N ARG A 8 -38.34 51.38 -3.12
CA ARG A 8 -37.12 50.57 -2.99
C ARG A 8 -37.36 49.20 -3.62
N GLY A 9 -36.61 48.88 -4.68
CA GLY A 9 -36.64 47.56 -5.31
C GLY A 9 -36.07 46.48 -4.41
N ARG A 10 -36.60 45.26 -4.52
CA ARG A 10 -35.96 44.05 -3.97
C ARG A 10 -34.71 43.72 -4.81
N PRO A 11 -33.59 43.29 -4.20
CA PRO A 11 -32.51 42.67 -4.95
C PRO A 11 -32.97 41.30 -5.49
N SER A 12 -32.71 41.04 -6.76
CA SER A 12 -32.83 39.72 -7.37
C SER A 12 -31.72 38.80 -6.83
N VAL A 13 -32.09 37.63 -6.33
CA VAL A 13 -31.14 36.59 -5.94
C VAL A 13 -30.63 35.90 -7.21
N PRO A 14 -29.31 35.89 -7.51
CA PRO A 14 -28.80 35.22 -8.69
C PRO A 14 -28.75 33.71 -8.51
N ALA A 15 -28.88 33.00 -9.64
CA ALA A 15 -28.99 31.55 -9.74
C ALA A 15 -27.96 30.75 -8.93
N ARG A 16 -28.45 30.05 -7.88
CA ARG A 16 -27.68 28.98 -7.20
C ARG A 16 -27.86 27.60 -7.84
N HIS A 17 -28.90 27.39 -8.65
CA HIS A 17 -29.14 26.10 -9.32
C HIS A 17 -28.35 25.91 -10.62
N GLU A 18 -28.14 26.96 -11.42
CA GLU A 18 -27.49 26.84 -12.74
C GLU A 18 -25.98 26.53 -12.67
N ARG A 19 -25.28 26.92 -11.59
CA ARG A 19 -23.89 26.48 -11.36
C ARG A 19 -23.82 25.00 -10.98
N SER A 20 -24.83 24.47 -10.30
CA SER A 20 -24.87 23.07 -9.87
C SER A 20 -25.04 22.13 -11.06
N THR A 21 -25.91 22.48 -12.01
CA THR A 21 -26.14 21.68 -13.23
C THR A 21 -24.98 21.77 -14.22
N SER A 22 -24.31 22.93 -14.34
CA SER A 22 -23.11 23.05 -15.17
C SER A 22 -21.92 22.22 -14.64
N SER A 23 -21.77 22.10 -13.31
CA SER A 23 -20.72 21.26 -12.71
C SER A 23 -21.05 19.78 -12.84
N ALA A 24 -22.30 19.38 -12.58
CA ALA A 24 -22.77 18.01 -12.76
C ALA A 24 -22.62 17.54 -14.22
N LYS A 25 -22.88 18.42 -15.19
CA LYS A 25 -22.75 18.07 -16.62
C LYS A 25 -21.30 17.88 -17.07
N MET A 26 -20.37 18.74 -16.62
CA MET A 26 -18.93 18.50 -16.87
C MET A 26 -18.45 17.19 -16.21
N MET A 27 -18.90 16.91 -14.98
CA MET A 27 -18.58 15.67 -14.29
C MET A 27 -19.17 14.44 -15.02
N ALA A 28 -20.37 14.54 -15.59
CA ALA A 28 -20.99 13.45 -16.35
C ALA A 28 -20.28 13.16 -17.68
N GLU A 29 -19.74 14.18 -18.37
CA GLU A 29 -18.94 14.01 -19.58
C GLU A 29 -17.57 13.39 -19.25
N GLN A 30 -16.87 13.88 -18.22
CA GLN A 30 -15.64 13.25 -17.70
C GLN A 30 -15.86 11.79 -17.28
N SER A 31 -17.01 11.49 -16.68
CA SER A 31 -17.33 10.16 -16.18
C SER A 31 -17.44 9.06 -17.26
N GLN A 32 -17.64 9.41 -18.53
CA GLN A 32 -17.76 8.41 -19.61
C GLN A 32 -16.39 7.89 -20.06
N ASP A 33 -15.40 8.78 -20.18
CA ASP A 33 -14.03 8.39 -20.54
C ASP A 33 -13.37 7.56 -19.42
N ILE A 34 -13.62 7.90 -18.15
CA ILE A 34 -13.05 7.18 -16.99
C ILE A 34 -13.46 5.70 -16.99
N MET A 35 -14.76 5.41 -17.12
CA MET A 35 -15.29 4.03 -17.17
C MET A 35 -14.80 3.25 -18.39
N ALA A 36 -14.67 3.91 -19.55
CA ALA A 36 -14.22 3.25 -20.78
C ALA A 36 -12.75 2.82 -20.68
N GLN A 37 -11.90 3.68 -20.12
CA GLN A 37 -10.47 3.41 -19.97
C GLN A 37 -10.17 2.30 -18.95
N GLN A 38 -10.92 2.22 -17.83
CA GLN A 38 -10.83 1.08 -16.91
C GLN A 38 -11.13 -0.27 -17.59
N SER A 39 -12.00 -0.29 -18.60
CA SER A 39 -12.29 -1.52 -19.34
C SER A 39 -11.08 -2.04 -20.14
N GLU A 40 -10.11 -1.19 -20.50
CA GLU A 40 -8.87 -1.61 -21.16
C GLU A 40 -7.81 -2.07 -20.14
N GLU A 41 -7.71 -1.42 -18.98
CA GLU A 41 -6.83 -1.88 -17.88
C GLU A 41 -7.24 -3.28 -17.39
N CYS A 42 -8.53 -3.51 -17.19
CA CYS A 42 -9.10 -4.82 -16.84
C CYS A 42 -8.68 -5.94 -17.84
N LYS A 43 -8.48 -5.61 -19.12
CA LYS A 43 -7.97 -6.57 -20.11
C LYS A 43 -6.45 -6.78 -19.99
N SER A 44 -5.69 -5.73 -19.65
CA SER A 44 -4.23 -5.81 -19.45
C SER A 44 -3.87 -6.68 -18.25
N CYS A 45 -4.51 -6.48 -17.09
CA CYS A 45 -4.26 -7.26 -15.87
C CYS A 45 -4.44 -8.78 -16.08
N ARG A 46 -5.22 -9.18 -17.08
CA ARG A 46 -5.51 -10.57 -17.44
C ARG A 46 -4.40 -11.25 -18.25
N ALA A 47 -3.42 -10.48 -18.75
CA ALA A 47 -2.31 -10.98 -19.57
C ALA A 47 -1.04 -11.29 -18.76
N ASP A 48 -0.80 -10.59 -17.65
CA ASP A 48 0.48 -10.61 -16.92
C ASP A 48 0.54 -11.64 -15.76
N GLY A 49 -0.35 -12.63 -15.76
CA GLY A 49 -0.57 -13.58 -14.67
C GLY A 49 0.45 -14.72 -14.56
N GLU A 50 1.71 -14.44 -14.21
CA GLU A 50 2.67 -15.44 -13.72
C GLU A 50 2.80 -15.36 -12.19
N THR A 51 1.96 -16.11 -11.48
CA THR A 51 1.71 -15.90 -10.04
C THR A 51 2.57 -16.80 -9.14
N THR A 52 3.35 -16.21 -8.25
CA THR A 52 3.87 -16.90 -7.06
C THR A 52 2.71 -17.05 -6.05
N ALA A 53 2.35 -18.29 -5.67
CA ALA A 53 1.20 -18.52 -4.81
C ALA A 53 1.40 -17.99 -3.38
N LEU A 54 0.45 -17.18 -2.88
CA LEU A 54 0.43 -16.65 -1.52
C LEU A 54 -0.38 -17.56 -0.57
N PRO A 55 -0.07 -17.61 0.73
CA PRO A 55 -0.87 -18.33 1.72
C PRO A 55 -2.25 -17.68 1.92
N ALA A 56 -3.30 -18.50 2.08
CA ALA A 56 -4.67 -18.04 2.24
C ALA A 56 -5.00 -17.62 3.68
N LEU A 57 -5.65 -16.47 3.87
CA LEU A 57 -6.07 -15.95 5.18
C LEU A 57 -6.98 -16.94 5.95
N GLY A 58 -7.81 -17.71 5.25
CA GLY A 58 -8.70 -18.71 5.84
C GLY A 58 -8.03 -20.02 6.29
N ALA A 59 -6.76 -20.25 5.92
CA ALA A 59 -6.04 -21.50 6.22
C ALA A 59 -5.15 -21.42 7.48
N VAL A 60 -5.00 -20.23 8.08
CA VAL A 60 -4.08 -20.00 9.21
C VAL A 60 -4.73 -20.42 10.53
N GLN A 61 -4.73 -21.73 10.81
CA GLN A 61 -4.71 -22.23 12.19
C GLN A 61 -3.27 -22.21 12.72
N GLN A 62 -3.12 -21.84 13.99
CA GLN A 62 -1.84 -21.59 14.64
C GLN A 62 -0.85 -22.77 14.48
N SER A 63 0.38 -22.48 14.08
CA SER A 63 1.52 -23.39 14.15
C SER A 63 2.67 -22.71 14.91
N PRO A 64 3.42 -23.44 15.76
CA PRO A 64 4.40 -22.83 16.67
C PRO A 64 5.70 -22.43 15.97
N ALA A 65 6.37 -21.41 16.51
CA ALA A 65 7.65 -20.93 16.02
C ALA A 65 8.83 -21.83 16.45
N CYS A 66 9.71 -22.17 15.51
CA CYS A 66 11.08 -22.66 15.70
C CYS A 66 11.76 -22.63 14.31
N GLY A 67 13.04 -22.30 14.11
CA GLY A 67 14.10 -21.80 14.98
C GLY A 67 15.27 -21.31 14.11
N SER A 68 16.28 -20.68 14.73
CA SER A 68 17.42 -20.02 14.06
C SER A 68 18.22 -20.87 13.05
N GLY A 69 18.60 -20.27 11.91
CA GLY A 69 19.60 -20.85 11.00
C GLY A 69 19.93 -20.01 9.76
N ALA A 70 21.04 -19.27 9.80
CA ALA A 70 21.70 -18.62 8.67
C ALA A 70 23.21 -18.47 8.99
N PRO A 71 24.12 -18.25 8.01
CA PRO A 71 23.89 -18.01 6.58
C PRO A 71 24.72 -18.94 5.65
N ALA A 72 24.48 -18.83 4.34
CA ALA A 72 25.48 -19.10 3.31
C ALA A 72 25.26 -18.13 2.13
N GLU A 73 26.34 -17.52 1.63
CA GLU A 73 26.31 -16.65 0.45
C GLU A 73 26.28 -17.47 -0.84
N GLU A 74 25.56 -17.00 -1.86
CA GLU A 74 25.99 -17.22 -3.24
C GLU A 74 25.58 -16.05 -4.14
N ALA A 75 26.57 -15.30 -4.64
CA ALA A 75 26.36 -14.16 -5.51
C ALA A 75 26.34 -14.61 -6.98
N VAL A 76 25.20 -14.45 -7.66
CA VAL A 76 25.08 -14.76 -9.10
C VAL A 76 25.56 -13.58 -9.93
N ALA A 77 26.59 -13.81 -10.74
CA ALA A 77 27.25 -12.79 -11.56
C ALA A 77 26.48 -12.47 -12.86
N LEU A 78 26.47 -11.18 -13.22
CA LEU A 78 26.06 -10.70 -14.55
C LEU A 78 27.24 -10.82 -15.54
N PRO A 79 27.03 -11.32 -16.78
CA PRO A 79 28.07 -11.30 -17.81
C PRO A 79 28.16 -9.92 -18.49
N ALA A 80 29.33 -9.28 -18.41
CA ALA A 80 29.64 -8.09 -19.18
C ALA A 80 30.04 -8.46 -20.63
N VAL A 81 29.54 -7.71 -21.61
CA VAL A 81 29.94 -7.83 -23.02
C VAL A 81 30.86 -6.65 -23.40
N GLY A 82 32.10 -6.97 -23.78
CA GLY A 82 33.11 -6.01 -24.23
C GLY A 82 32.96 -5.56 -25.70
N PRO A 83 33.72 -4.54 -26.13
CA PRO A 83 33.28 -3.62 -27.19
C PRO A 83 33.87 -3.86 -28.58
N ALA A 84 33.26 -3.21 -29.59
CA ALA A 84 33.76 -3.14 -30.97
C ALA A 84 34.10 -1.68 -31.39
N GLN A 85 35.38 -1.54 -31.79
CA GLN A 85 36.13 -0.43 -32.40
C GLN A 85 35.38 0.61 -33.26
N GLN A 86 35.81 1.89 -33.19
CA GLN A 86 36.60 2.58 -34.26
C GLN A 86 37.09 4.00 -33.84
N SER A 87 38.26 4.41 -34.35
CA SER A 87 38.99 5.69 -34.10
C SER A 87 38.83 6.67 -35.30
N PRO A 88 39.53 7.83 -35.48
CA PRO A 88 40.63 8.51 -34.75
C PRO A 88 40.34 10.03 -34.44
N ALA A 89 41.25 10.96 -34.05
CA ALA A 89 42.71 11.11 -34.17
C ALA A 89 43.34 12.20 -33.24
N CYS A 90 44.68 12.27 -33.20
CA CYS A 90 45.58 13.35 -32.69
C CYS A 90 45.56 13.69 -31.18
N GLY A 91 46.69 13.98 -30.49
CA GLY A 91 48.11 13.97 -30.89
C GLY A 91 49.06 14.47 -29.76
N SER A 92 50.37 14.39 -30.00
CA SER A 92 51.53 15.00 -29.26
C SER A 92 51.86 14.62 -27.79
N GLU A 93 53.07 14.06 -27.67
CA GLU A 93 54.15 14.37 -26.69
C GLU A 93 54.23 13.70 -25.29
N ALA A 94 55.49 13.44 -24.92
CA ALA A 94 56.04 12.82 -23.71
C ALA A 94 57.30 13.66 -23.33
N PRO A 95 58.23 13.27 -22.41
CA PRO A 95 58.25 12.12 -21.48
C PRO A 95 58.65 12.50 -20.02
N ALA A 96 58.64 11.51 -19.10
CA ALA A 96 59.48 11.54 -17.90
C ALA A 96 59.82 10.11 -17.38
N GLU A 97 61.12 9.87 -17.20
CA GLU A 97 61.77 8.74 -16.51
C GLU A 97 61.69 8.92 -14.97
N ALA A 98 62.00 7.97 -14.06
CA ALA A 98 62.17 6.51 -14.03
C ALA A 98 62.31 6.05 -12.54
N SER A 99 62.59 4.76 -12.31
CA SER A 99 62.84 4.06 -11.02
C SER A 99 61.62 3.74 -10.15
N GLY A 100 61.53 2.60 -9.43
CA GLY A 100 62.37 1.39 -9.46
C GLY A 100 62.66 0.81 -8.07
N GLY A 101 62.24 -0.45 -7.81
CA GLY A 101 62.77 -1.26 -6.70
C GLY A 101 61.74 -1.84 -5.70
N SER A 102 61.66 -3.18 -5.66
CA SER A 102 61.00 -4.01 -4.62
C SER A 102 62.03 -5.08 -4.14
N PRO A 103 61.71 -6.08 -3.28
CA PRO A 103 61.47 -5.99 -1.83
C PRO A 103 62.53 -6.72 -0.93
N PRO A 104 62.23 -7.79 -0.12
CA PRO A 104 62.33 -7.90 1.36
C PRO A 104 63.48 -8.88 1.83
N PRO A 105 63.52 -9.63 2.99
CA PRO A 105 62.59 -9.85 4.15
C PRO A 105 63.24 -10.09 5.56
N ARG A 106 62.43 -10.63 6.52
CA ARG A 106 62.73 -11.59 7.67
C ARG A 106 62.81 -11.14 9.16
N ALA A 107 61.72 -11.46 9.90
CA ALA A 107 61.55 -12.48 10.97
C ALA A 107 62.39 -12.56 12.28
N SER A 108 61.69 -12.54 13.45
CA SER A 108 61.85 -13.41 14.66
C SER A 108 60.70 -13.16 15.68
N LYS A 109 59.94 -14.18 16.13
CA LYS A 109 59.97 -14.93 17.44
C LYS A 109 59.60 -14.10 18.68
N GLU A 110 58.44 -14.35 19.33
CA GLU A 110 58.08 -15.40 20.33
C GLU A 110 58.44 -15.01 21.79
N ASP A 111 57.44 -14.98 22.69
CA ASP A 111 57.57 -15.36 24.11
C ASP A 111 56.17 -15.58 24.76
N ALA A 112 56.09 -16.34 25.86
CA ALA A 112 54.85 -16.94 26.40
C ALA A 112 54.78 -17.04 27.95
N ALA A 113 53.59 -17.45 28.47
CA ALA A 113 53.24 -17.78 29.88
C ALA A 113 53.12 -16.58 30.87
N SER A 114 52.25 -16.54 31.90
CA SER A 114 51.87 -17.59 32.86
C SER A 114 50.60 -17.26 33.70
N GLU A 115 49.57 -18.11 33.61
CA GLU A 115 48.83 -18.86 34.68
C GLU A 115 48.71 -18.40 36.18
N LEU A 116 47.49 -18.63 36.74
CA LEU A 116 47.11 -19.02 38.14
C LEU A 116 47.20 -17.98 39.32
N SER A 117 46.46 -18.07 40.46
CA SER A 117 45.16 -18.66 40.87
C SER A 117 44.83 -18.32 42.37
N THR A 118 43.67 -18.77 42.90
CA THR A 118 43.23 -18.86 44.33
C THR A 118 42.81 -17.55 45.06
N ASP A 119 41.86 -17.51 46.02
CA ASP A 119 41.16 -18.61 46.72
C ASP A 119 39.70 -18.29 47.20
N LEU A 120 39.05 -19.33 47.76
CA LEU A 120 37.64 -19.51 48.16
C LEU A 120 37.11 -18.69 49.37
N GLY A 121 35.78 -18.58 49.51
CA GLY A 121 35.15 -18.67 50.84
C GLY A 121 33.72 -18.08 51.08
N SER A 122 32.78 -19.00 51.38
CA SER A 122 31.63 -18.88 52.32
C SER A 122 30.21 -18.81 51.75
N ASP A 123 29.40 -19.81 52.14
CA ASP A 123 27.95 -19.90 51.93
C ASP A 123 27.15 -18.99 52.86
N SER A 124 25.97 -18.56 52.40
CA SER A 124 24.82 -18.24 53.27
C SER A 124 23.50 -18.40 52.52
N ASP A 125 22.63 -19.22 53.09
CA ASP A 125 21.30 -19.63 52.62
C ASP A 125 20.27 -18.48 52.63
N GLU A 126 19.67 -18.18 51.47
CA GLU A 126 18.47 -17.35 51.31
C GLU A 126 17.63 -17.96 50.16
N GLY A 127 16.52 -18.60 50.50
CA GLY A 127 15.65 -19.24 49.52
C GLY A 127 14.87 -18.24 48.67
N CYS A 128 15.35 -17.94 47.47
CA CYS A 128 14.52 -17.35 46.42
C CYS A 128 13.63 -18.43 45.81
N GLY A 129 12.30 -18.25 45.92
CA GLY A 129 11.38 -19.06 45.12
C GLY A 129 11.60 -18.74 43.65
N ASP A 130 11.76 -19.77 42.82
CA ASP A 130 11.79 -19.64 41.36
C ASP A 130 10.43 -19.10 40.88
N ALA A 131 10.34 -17.77 40.86
CA ALA A 131 9.38 -17.07 40.05
C ALA A 131 9.84 -17.25 38.59
N GLU A 132 9.50 -18.40 38.02
CA GLU A 132 9.43 -18.65 36.59
C GLU A 132 8.77 -17.43 35.95
N SER A 133 9.59 -16.51 35.44
CA SER A 133 9.09 -15.38 34.68
C SER A 133 8.46 -15.99 33.44
N PRO A 134 7.14 -15.89 33.24
CA PRO A 134 6.56 -16.45 32.03
C PRO A 134 7.16 -15.64 30.90
N ASP A 135 7.95 -16.30 30.05
CA ASP A 135 8.49 -15.74 28.82
C ASP A 135 7.37 -15.66 27.77
N VAL A 136 6.27 -15.02 28.18
CA VAL A 136 5.22 -14.54 27.29
C VAL A 136 5.83 -13.36 26.56
N ASN A 137 6.45 -13.69 25.43
CA ASN A 137 6.75 -12.77 24.34
C ASN A 137 5.44 -12.18 23.78
N MET A 138 4.77 -11.36 24.59
CA MET A 138 3.64 -10.52 24.22
C MET A 138 4.19 -9.46 23.29
N ALA A 139 4.14 -9.74 21.99
CA ALA A 139 4.42 -8.76 20.96
C ALA A 139 3.65 -7.47 21.27
N ILE A 140 4.37 -6.36 21.43
CA ILE A 140 3.77 -5.08 21.81
C ILE A 140 2.85 -4.65 20.66
N PRO A 141 1.54 -4.42 20.89
CA PRO A 141 0.62 -3.99 19.83
C PRO A 141 1.11 -2.75 19.09
N PHE A 142 0.76 -2.60 17.81
CA PHE A 142 1.08 -1.39 17.05
C PHE A 142 0.12 -0.25 17.39
N SER A 143 0.66 0.96 17.56
CA SER A 143 -0.16 2.16 17.79
C SER A 143 -0.76 2.70 16.48
N SER A 144 -1.73 3.61 16.61
CA SER A 144 -2.35 4.32 15.49
C SER A 144 -1.37 5.20 14.71
N GLU A 145 -0.34 5.72 15.37
CA GLU A 145 0.69 6.58 14.79
C GLU A 145 1.77 5.76 14.07
N GLU A 146 1.97 4.51 14.47
CA GLU A 146 2.87 3.56 13.83
C GLU A 146 2.24 2.88 12.60
N THR A 147 0.93 3.04 12.36
CA THR A 147 0.16 2.23 11.41
C THR A 147 -0.48 3.04 10.27
N LEU A 148 -0.17 2.65 9.03
CA LEU A 148 -0.72 3.18 7.79
C LEU A 148 -1.43 2.07 7.00
N PHE A 149 -2.68 2.31 6.61
CA PHE A 149 -3.45 1.48 5.70
C PHE A 149 -3.57 2.16 4.33
N ILE A 150 -3.29 1.41 3.28
CA ILE A 150 -3.45 1.82 1.88
C ILE A 150 -4.47 0.88 1.23
N PHE A 151 -5.65 1.39 0.91
CA PHE A 151 -6.68 0.65 0.19
C PHE A 151 -6.65 1.01 -1.30
N ASP A 152 -6.81 0.02 -2.17
CA ASP A 152 -7.33 0.28 -3.51
C ASP A 152 -8.85 0.53 -3.46
N TRP A 153 -9.38 1.06 -4.55
CA TRP A 153 -10.80 1.33 -4.71
C TRP A 153 -11.50 0.30 -5.59
N ASP A 154 -10.97 0.07 -6.78
CA ASP A 154 -11.56 -0.79 -7.80
C ASP A 154 -11.37 -2.27 -7.42
N ASP A 155 -12.41 -3.08 -7.65
CA ASP A 155 -12.59 -4.48 -7.20
C ASP A 155 -12.18 -4.80 -5.75
N THR A 156 -12.00 -3.76 -4.92
CA THR A 156 -11.45 -3.82 -3.56
C THR A 156 -12.39 -3.16 -2.56
N LEU A 157 -12.93 -1.97 -2.85
CA LEU A 157 -13.96 -1.30 -2.04
C LEU A 157 -15.26 -1.14 -2.85
N LEU A 158 -15.13 -0.71 -4.11
CA LEU A 158 -16.17 -0.72 -5.12
C LEU A 158 -16.09 -2.05 -5.91
N PRO A 159 -17.19 -2.80 -6.11
CA PRO A 159 -17.20 -3.98 -6.96
C PRO A 159 -17.27 -3.56 -8.44
N SER A 160 -16.23 -2.88 -8.94
CA SER A 160 -16.23 -2.18 -10.23
C SER A 160 -16.44 -3.12 -11.42
N THR A 161 -15.86 -4.32 -11.40
CA THR A 161 -16.12 -5.36 -12.40
C THR A 161 -17.60 -5.79 -12.39
N TRP A 162 -18.20 -6.00 -11.22
CA TRP A 162 -19.62 -6.33 -11.13
C TRP A 162 -20.49 -5.18 -11.63
N VAL A 163 -20.19 -3.92 -11.25
CA VAL A 163 -20.88 -2.72 -11.74
C VAL A 163 -20.84 -2.66 -13.27
N GLN A 164 -19.69 -2.94 -13.89
CA GLN A 164 -19.54 -3.00 -15.33
C GLN A 164 -20.33 -4.15 -15.96
N GLN A 165 -20.31 -5.35 -15.37
CA GLN A 165 -21.08 -6.51 -15.82
C GLN A 165 -22.61 -6.28 -15.76
N GLN A 166 -23.07 -5.48 -14.80
CA GLN A 166 -24.47 -5.03 -14.70
C GLN A 166 -24.85 -3.96 -15.74
N GLY A 167 -23.90 -3.51 -16.59
CA GLY A 167 -24.12 -2.43 -17.56
C GLY A 167 -24.31 -1.05 -16.93
N LEU A 168 -23.89 -0.88 -15.67
CA LEU A 168 -24.07 0.35 -14.91
C LEU A 168 -22.99 1.38 -15.28
N ARG A 169 -23.38 2.65 -15.25
CA ARG A 169 -22.54 3.79 -15.63
C ARG A 169 -22.76 4.95 -14.67
N LEU A 170 -21.85 5.91 -14.67
CA LEU A 170 -21.94 7.09 -13.81
C LEU A 170 -22.99 8.12 -14.29
N ASP A 171 -23.33 8.15 -15.58
CA ASP A 171 -24.26 9.15 -16.12
C ASP A 171 -25.69 9.07 -15.54
N GLU A 172 -26.42 10.17 -15.63
CA GLU A 172 -27.81 10.29 -15.13
C GLU A 172 -28.77 9.28 -15.77
N GLY A 173 -28.49 8.80 -16.98
CA GLY A 173 -29.31 7.81 -17.69
C GLY A 173 -29.18 6.38 -17.15
N SER A 174 -28.12 6.08 -16.40
CA SER A 174 -27.97 4.80 -15.71
C SER A 174 -28.68 4.84 -14.35
N VAL A 175 -29.84 4.19 -14.26
CA VAL A 175 -30.65 4.12 -13.04
C VAL A 175 -30.56 2.72 -12.46
N LEU A 176 -30.18 2.61 -11.19
CA LEU A 176 -30.11 1.34 -10.47
C LEU A 176 -31.50 0.71 -10.34
N THR A 177 -31.59 -0.60 -10.53
CA THR A 177 -32.78 -1.35 -10.08
C THR A 177 -32.82 -1.40 -8.55
N TYR A 178 -33.99 -1.70 -7.99
CA TYR A 178 -34.12 -1.90 -6.54
C TYR A 178 -33.18 -3.02 -6.03
N GLU A 179 -33.07 -4.12 -6.75
CA GLU A 179 -32.19 -5.25 -6.42
C GLU A 179 -30.70 -4.83 -6.43
N GLN A 180 -30.26 -4.15 -7.48
CA GLN A 180 -28.90 -3.61 -7.58
C GLN A 180 -28.61 -2.60 -6.45
N SER A 181 -29.58 -1.76 -6.06
CA SER A 181 -29.41 -0.83 -4.94
C SER A 181 -29.26 -1.53 -3.59
N VAL A 182 -29.96 -2.66 -3.37
CA VAL A 182 -29.83 -3.48 -2.16
C VAL A 182 -28.49 -4.22 -2.13
N GLN A 183 -28.06 -4.76 -3.28
CA GLN A 183 -26.75 -5.39 -3.46
C GLN A 183 -25.60 -4.42 -3.18
N LEU A 184 -25.62 -3.23 -3.79
CA LEU A 184 -24.60 -2.21 -3.56
C LEU A 184 -24.64 -1.63 -2.14
N GLN A 185 -25.82 -1.53 -1.50
CA GLN A 185 -25.90 -1.13 -0.10
C GLN A 185 -25.26 -2.17 0.84
N ARG A 186 -25.44 -3.48 0.59
CA ARG A 186 -24.73 -4.54 1.33
C ARG A 186 -23.22 -4.41 1.18
N MET A 187 -22.75 -4.07 -0.02
CA MET A 187 -21.32 -3.86 -0.30
C MET A 187 -20.79 -2.64 0.45
N ALA A 188 -21.51 -1.52 0.39
CA ALA A 188 -21.21 -0.32 1.18
C ALA A 188 -21.15 -0.64 2.68
N ASP A 189 -22.03 -1.49 3.21
CA ASP A 189 -22.02 -1.92 4.62
C ASP A 189 -20.80 -2.79 4.99
N ALA A 190 -20.28 -3.61 4.06
CA ALA A 190 -19.09 -4.44 4.27
C ALA A 190 -17.78 -3.61 4.18
N ALA A 191 -17.67 -2.77 3.16
CA ALA A 191 -16.58 -1.80 3.02
C ALA A 191 -16.52 -0.86 4.23
N ARG A 192 -17.68 -0.34 4.68
CA ARG A 192 -17.79 0.52 5.87
C ARG A 192 -17.23 -0.13 7.13
N ARG A 193 -17.61 -1.39 7.42
CA ARG A 193 -17.10 -2.14 8.58
C ARG A 193 -15.57 -2.24 8.55
N THR A 194 -15.01 -2.58 7.39
CA THR A 194 -13.57 -2.74 7.20
C THR A 194 -12.81 -1.42 7.38
N LEU A 195 -13.30 -0.34 6.76
CA LEU A 195 -12.70 0.99 6.87
C LEU A 195 -12.78 1.54 8.30
N LEU A 196 -13.90 1.35 9.02
CA LEU A 196 -14.02 1.76 10.42
C LEU A 196 -13.00 1.06 11.32
N SER A 197 -12.84 -0.26 11.16
CA SER A 197 -11.85 -1.01 11.92
C SER A 197 -10.42 -0.54 11.61
N ALA A 198 -10.10 -0.27 10.34
CA ALA A 198 -8.78 0.27 9.96
C ALA A 198 -8.54 1.68 10.55
N MET A 199 -9.53 2.57 10.48
CA MET A 199 -9.44 3.93 11.06
C MET A 199 -9.26 3.95 12.58
N GLN A 200 -9.72 2.92 13.29
CA GLN A 200 -9.48 2.78 14.73
C GLN A 200 -8.06 2.30 15.05
N ARG A 201 -7.39 1.65 14.09
CA ARG A 201 -6.06 1.05 14.24
C ARG A 201 -4.93 1.85 13.60
N GLY A 202 -5.22 2.85 12.77
CA GLY A 202 -4.20 3.66 12.10
C GLY A 202 -4.77 4.65 11.08
N ARG A 203 -3.87 5.34 10.35
CA ARG A 203 -4.26 6.25 9.28
C ARG A 203 -4.69 5.46 8.05
N VAL A 204 -5.84 5.82 7.46
CA VAL A 204 -6.34 5.24 6.20
C VAL A 204 -6.14 6.22 5.04
N ILE A 205 -5.64 5.71 3.91
CA ILE A 205 -5.60 6.38 2.61
C ILE A 205 -6.13 5.46 1.51
N ILE A 206 -6.57 6.02 0.39
CA ILE A 206 -7.00 5.29 -0.82
C ILE A 206 -6.04 5.64 -1.96
N VAL A 207 -5.54 4.63 -2.68
CA VAL A 207 -4.66 4.78 -3.85
C VAL A 207 -5.18 3.94 -5.02
N THR A 208 -5.80 4.60 -6.00
CA THR A 208 -6.40 3.97 -7.20
C THR A 208 -5.68 4.37 -8.49
N ASN A 209 -5.76 3.53 -9.51
CA ASN A 209 -5.38 3.88 -10.89
C ASN A 209 -6.53 4.51 -11.70
N GLY A 210 -7.76 4.55 -11.16
CA GLY A 210 -8.82 5.41 -11.70
C GLY A 210 -8.42 6.89 -11.69
N GLU A 211 -9.01 7.68 -12.59
CA GLU A 211 -8.69 9.11 -12.73
C GLU A 211 -9.12 9.94 -11.50
N GLN A 212 -8.60 11.16 -11.38
CA GLN A 212 -8.98 12.09 -10.32
C GLN A 212 -10.50 12.33 -10.31
N GLY A 213 -11.14 12.11 -9.16
CA GLY A 213 -12.59 12.23 -8.98
C GLY A 213 -13.38 10.93 -9.17
N TRP A 214 -12.73 9.87 -9.66
CA TRP A 214 -13.35 8.55 -9.86
C TRP A 214 -13.96 7.97 -8.58
N VAL A 215 -13.18 7.97 -7.48
CA VAL A 215 -13.59 7.41 -6.18
C VAL A 215 -14.83 8.12 -5.67
N GLU A 216 -14.80 9.45 -5.68
CA GLU A 216 -15.89 10.28 -5.19
C GLU A 216 -17.15 10.10 -6.04
N LEU A 217 -17.05 10.18 -7.37
CA LEU A 217 -18.19 10.05 -8.29
C LEU A 217 -18.82 8.65 -8.23
N SER A 218 -18.00 7.60 -8.22
CA SER A 218 -18.48 6.21 -8.12
C SER A 218 -19.05 5.88 -6.73
N CYS A 219 -18.46 6.41 -5.65
CA CYS A 219 -19.03 6.30 -4.31
C CYS A 219 -20.40 6.99 -4.23
N TRP A 220 -20.54 8.23 -4.72
CA TRP A 220 -21.82 8.95 -4.73
C TRP A 220 -22.89 8.26 -5.58
N LYS A 221 -22.50 7.64 -6.70
CA LYS A 221 -23.43 6.95 -7.60
C LYS A 221 -23.89 5.60 -7.07
N PHE A 222 -22.95 4.77 -6.61
CA PHE A 222 -23.18 3.35 -6.35
C PHE A 222 -23.25 3.01 -4.86
N MET A 223 -22.49 3.70 -4.01
CA MET A 223 -22.41 3.43 -2.56
C MET A 223 -22.58 4.72 -1.72
N PRO A 224 -23.64 5.51 -1.91
CA PRO A 224 -23.75 6.86 -1.32
C PRO A 224 -23.74 6.88 0.22
N SER A 225 -24.11 5.77 0.87
CA SER A 225 -24.03 5.61 2.33
C SER A 225 -22.61 5.45 2.87
N LEU A 226 -21.62 5.19 2.00
CA LEU A 226 -20.20 5.16 2.33
C LEU A 226 -19.53 6.54 2.20
N ALA A 227 -20.10 7.46 1.40
CA ALA A 227 -19.47 8.75 1.09
C ALA A 227 -19.10 9.60 2.32
N PRO A 228 -19.92 9.71 3.38
CA PRO A 228 -19.55 10.47 4.59
C PRO A 228 -18.34 9.92 5.33
N MET A 229 -17.98 8.64 5.12
CA MET A 229 -16.79 8.03 5.70
C MET A 229 -15.51 8.28 4.92
N LEU A 230 -15.62 8.75 3.67
CA LEU A 230 -14.45 9.15 2.88
C LEU A 230 -14.07 10.62 3.15
N GLU A 231 -14.88 11.36 3.91
CA GLU A 231 -14.56 12.72 4.35
C GLU A 231 -13.30 12.72 5.22
N GLY A 232 -12.24 13.39 4.75
CA GLY A 232 -10.94 13.46 5.42
C GLY A 232 -9.99 12.29 5.14
N VAL A 233 -10.44 11.25 4.43
CA VAL A 233 -9.55 10.22 3.87
C VAL A 233 -8.75 10.83 2.73
N LEU A 234 -7.43 10.61 2.70
CA LEU A 234 -6.62 11.02 1.56
C LEU A 234 -6.88 10.06 0.39
N ILE A 235 -7.45 10.57 -0.69
CA ILE A 235 -7.66 9.85 -1.95
C ILE A 235 -6.59 10.30 -2.94
N VAL A 236 -5.82 9.35 -3.48
CA VAL A 236 -4.78 9.56 -4.49
C VAL A 236 -5.18 8.82 -5.77
N SER A 237 -5.45 9.57 -6.83
CA SER A 237 -5.37 9.01 -8.19
C SER A 237 -3.90 8.91 -8.57
N ALA A 238 -3.34 7.71 -8.49
CA ALA A 238 -1.97 7.42 -8.87
C ALA A 238 -1.76 7.74 -10.35
N ARG A 239 -2.69 7.28 -11.20
CA ARG A 239 -2.70 7.54 -12.65
C ARG A 239 -2.69 9.03 -12.98
N SER A 240 -3.69 9.81 -12.57
CA SER A 240 -3.74 11.24 -12.88
C SER A 240 -2.61 12.05 -12.22
N THR A 241 -1.90 11.48 -11.25
CA THR A 241 -0.68 12.06 -10.68
C THR A 241 0.55 11.79 -11.55
N PHE A 242 0.76 10.55 -11.98
CA PHE A 242 2.04 10.08 -12.54
C PHE A 242 2.04 9.87 -14.06
N GLU A 243 0.91 9.57 -14.70
CA GLU A 243 0.79 9.41 -16.17
C GLU A 243 1.26 10.67 -16.91
N LYS A 244 0.80 11.84 -16.47
CA LYS A 244 1.20 13.16 -16.99
C LYS A 244 2.70 13.50 -16.79
N GLN A 245 3.43 12.72 -16.00
CA GLN A 245 4.87 12.85 -15.79
C GLN A 245 5.69 11.96 -16.76
N GLY A 246 5.01 11.22 -17.65
CA GLY A 246 5.64 10.32 -18.62
C GLY A 246 5.86 8.90 -18.10
N ILE A 247 5.38 8.57 -16.89
CA ILE A 247 5.36 7.20 -16.37
C ILE A 247 4.21 6.47 -17.08
N ALA A 248 4.47 5.32 -17.69
CA ALA A 248 3.53 4.67 -18.61
C ALA A 248 2.83 3.42 -18.04
N SER A 249 3.30 2.88 -16.91
CA SER A 249 2.78 1.64 -16.34
C SER A 249 1.83 1.87 -15.16
N PRO A 250 0.65 1.21 -15.13
CA PRO A 250 -0.24 1.19 -13.96
C PRO A 250 0.40 0.70 -12.67
N PHE A 251 1.38 -0.22 -12.77
CA PHE A 251 2.21 -0.62 -11.64
C PHE A 251 3.08 0.54 -11.14
N GLU A 252 3.78 1.22 -12.04
CA GLU A 252 4.68 2.32 -11.68
C GLU A 252 3.93 3.49 -11.06
N TRP A 253 2.72 3.81 -11.53
CA TRP A 253 1.89 4.84 -10.89
C TRP A 253 1.65 4.53 -9.41
N LYS A 254 1.24 3.30 -9.07
CA LYS A 254 1.05 2.89 -7.68
C LYS A 254 2.37 2.81 -6.91
N LEU A 255 3.44 2.31 -7.51
CA LEU A 255 4.78 2.33 -6.90
C LEU A 255 5.24 3.73 -6.50
N HIS A 256 4.99 4.73 -7.36
CA HIS A 256 5.31 6.13 -7.07
C HIS A 256 4.37 6.75 -6.02
N ALA A 257 3.06 6.45 -6.07
CA ALA A 257 2.10 6.90 -5.07
C ALA A 257 2.40 6.33 -3.67
N PHE A 258 2.60 5.00 -3.58
CA PHE A 258 2.98 4.32 -2.34
C PHE A 258 4.28 4.90 -1.77
N ARG A 259 5.31 5.10 -2.62
CA ARG A 259 6.56 5.74 -2.19
C ARG A 259 6.32 7.13 -1.62
N GLN A 260 5.54 7.97 -2.28
CA GLN A 260 5.26 9.33 -1.80
C GLN A 260 4.55 9.32 -0.44
N GLU A 261 3.47 8.55 -0.29
CA GLU A 261 2.64 8.59 0.90
C GLU A 261 3.25 7.83 2.10
N ILE A 262 3.95 6.70 1.87
CA ILE A 262 4.64 5.96 2.94
C ILE A 262 5.80 6.80 3.50
N TYR A 263 6.67 7.36 2.65
CA TYR A 263 7.78 8.20 3.13
C TYR A 263 7.28 9.53 3.73
N GLY A 264 6.17 10.08 3.22
CA GLY A 264 5.52 11.26 3.78
C GLY A 264 4.95 11.01 5.17
N PHE A 265 4.27 9.87 5.40
CA PHE A 265 3.70 9.51 6.69
C PHE A 265 4.77 9.25 7.76
N TYR A 266 5.85 8.55 7.41
CA TYR A 266 6.95 8.26 8.36
C TYR A 266 8.08 9.31 8.36
N ALA A 267 7.86 10.50 7.79
CA ALA A 267 8.86 11.56 7.74
C ALA A 267 9.28 11.99 9.17
N GLY A 268 10.54 11.77 9.51
CA GLY A 268 11.08 12.05 10.85
C GLY A 268 10.75 11.01 11.94
N VAL A 269 9.98 9.97 11.63
CA VAL A 269 9.69 8.86 12.54
C VAL A 269 10.87 7.88 12.53
N THR A 270 11.42 7.57 13.71
CA THR A 270 12.56 6.62 13.88
C THR A 270 12.17 5.28 14.51
N GLY A 271 10.91 5.15 14.97
CA GLY A 271 10.38 3.96 15.64
C GLY A 271 9.98 2.81 14.70
N ARG A 272 9.02 2.00 15.14
CA ARG A 272 8.42 0.94 14.32
C ARG A 272 7.49 1.55 13.26
N ARG A 273 7.25 0.80 12.20
CA ARG A 273 6.37 1.16 11.09
C ARG A 273 5.55 -0.05 10.69
N ASN A 274 4.26 0.13 10.45
CA ASN A 274 3.31 -0.93 10.12
C ASN A 274 2.51 -0.47 8.91
N VAL A 275 2.77 -1.07 7.75
CA VAL A 275 2.13 -0.66 6.49
C VAL A 275 1.31 -1.81 5.95
N LEU A 276 0.00 -1.61 5.94
CA LEU A 276 -0.98 -2.56 5.43
C LEU A 276 -1.47 -2.08 4.07
N SER A 277 -1.47 -2.97 3.07
CA SER A 277 -2.04 -2.69 1.76
C SER A 277 -3.10 -3.72 1.40
N LEU A 278 -4.25 -3.23 0.92
CA LEU A 278 -5.40 -4.03 0.52
C LEU A 278 -5.74 -3.68 -0.93
N GLY A 279 -5.81 -4.67 -1.80
CA GLY A 279 -6.06 -4.50 -3.24
C GLY A 279 -6.26 -5.85 -3.94
N ASP A 280 -6.97 -5.88 -5.06
CA ASP A 280 -7.25 -7.10 -5.83
C ASP A 280 -6.13 -7.47 -6.83
N SER A 281 -5.20 -6.54 -7.07
CA SER A 281 -4.14 -6.67 -8.05
C SER A 281 -2.78 -7.03 -7.41
N MET A 282 -1.87 -7.49 -8.26
CA MET A 282 -0.47 -7.64 -7.90
C MET A 282 0.25 -6.27 -7.83
N HIS A 283 -0.35 -5.20 -8.36
CA HIS A 283 0.22 -3.86 -8.34
C HIS A 283 0.40 -3.33 -6.91
N GLU A 284 -0.59 -3.49 -6.02
CA GLU A 284 -0.52 -3.01 -4.64
C GLU A 284 0.49 -3.82 -3.82
N HIS A 285 0.48 -5.15 -3.99
CA HIS A 285 1.44 -6.06 -3.37
C HIS A 285 2.88 -5.67 -3.73
N MET A 286 3.18 -5.60 -5.03
CA MET A 286 4.53 -5.28 -5.51
C MET A 286 4.94 -3.85 -5.18
N ALA A 287 4.01 -2.88 -5.17
CA ALA A 287 4.29 -1.51 -4.77
C ALA A 287 4.66 -1.42 -3.29
N LEU A 288 3.91 -2.11 -2.42
CA LEU A 288 4.22 -2.20 -1.00
C LEU A 288 5.61 -2.79 -0.77
N VAL A 289 5.85 -4.02 -1.25
CA VAL A 289 7.11 -4.74 -1.05
C VAL A 289 8.32 -3.95 -1.59
N SER A 290 8.19 -3.35 -2.78
CA SER A 290 9.26 -2.56 -3.40
C SER A 290 9.59 -1.28 -2.64
N VAL A 291 8.62 -0.67 -1.95
CA VAL A 291 8.83 0.54 -1.15
C VAL A 291 9.39 0.19 0.24
N THR A 292 8.91 -0.88 0.86
CA THR A 292 9.29 -1.24 2.24
C THR A 292 10.58 -2.04 2.36
N ALA A 293 11.08 -2.68 1.29
CA ALA A 293 12.27 -3.53 1.32
C ALA A 293 13.53 -2.85 1.89
N GLY A 294 13.66 -1.52 1.77
CA GLY A 294 14.76 -0.73 2.35
C GLY A 294 14.44 -0.03 3.68
N MET A 295 13.25 -0.23 4.24
CA MET A 295 12.77 0.50 5.42
C MET A 295 13.04 -0.29 6.71
N ALA A 296 14.04 0.15 7.48
CA ALA A 296 14.31 -0.41 8.82
C ALA A 296 13.06 -0.37 9.72
N ASN A 297 12.91 -1.34 10.62
CA ASN A 297 11.79 -1.45 11.58
C ASN A 297 10.38 -1.38 10.94
N CYS A 298 10.26 -1.72 9.65
CA CYS A 298 8.98 -1.78 8.95
C CYS A 298 8.41 -3.21 8.99
N ARG A 299 7.08 -3.30 9.07
CA ARG A 299 6.26 -4.48 8.79
C ARG A 299 5.37 -4.19 7.61
N ALA A 300 5.55 -4.92 6.52
CA ALA A 300 4.79 -4.82 5.29
C ALA A 300 3.76 -5.94 5.24
N LYS A 301 2.47 -5.59 5.18
CA LYS A 301 1.36 -6.54 5.25
C LYS A 301 0.44 -6.37 4.04
N SER A 302 0.58 -7.26 3.07
CA SER A 302 -0.23 -7.28 1.86
C SER A 302 -1.42 -8.23 2.06
N LEU A 303 -2.64 -7.72 1.88
CA LEU A 303 -3.87 -8.51 1.80
C LEU A 303 -4.38 -8.42 0.36
N LYS A 304 -3.98 -9.41 -0.45
CA LYS A 304 -4.36 -9.46 -1.87
C LYS A 304 -5.73 -10.12 -2.01
N PHE A 305 -6.67 -9.37 -2.57
CA PHE A 305 -8.04 -9.80 -2.83
C PHE A 305 -8.10 -10.64 -4.11
N ALA A 306 -9.18 -11.40 -4.30
CA ALA A 306 -9.44 -12.08 -5.57
C ALA A 306 -9.67 -11.04 -6.68
N SER A 307 -8.89 -11.11 -7.76
CA SER A 307 -9.02 -10.20 -8.91
C SER A 307 -10.32 -10.49 -9.67
N PHE A 308 -11.04 -9.45 -10.09
CA PHE A 308 -12.36 -9.56 -10.74
C PHE A 308 -13.40 -10.37 -9.93
N PRO A 309 -13.60 -10.08 -8.62
CA PRO A 309 -14.42 -10.90 -7.75
C PRO A 309 -15.91 -10.80 -8.11
N GLN A 310 -16.66 -11.89 -7.89
CA GLN A 310 -18.11 -11.79 -7.80
C GLN A 310 -18.49 -10.96 -6.57
N LEU A 311 -19.66 -10.30 -6.61
CA LEU A 311 -20.12 -9.44 -5.51
C LEU A 311 -20.15 -10.19 -4.17
N GLU A 312 -20.66 -11.41 -4.17
CA GLU A 312 -20.70 -12.29 -3.00
C GLU A 312 -19.30 -12.63 -2.47
N GLN A 313 -18.32 -12.84 -3.36
CA GLN A 313 -16.93 -13.09 -2.95
C GLN A 313 -16.32 -11.85 -2.29
N LEU A 314 -16.50 -10.66 -2.87
CA LEU A 314 -15.97 -9.43 -2.29
C LEU A 314 -16.60 -9.12 -0.92
N LEU A 315 -17.89 -9.41 -0.75
CA LEU A 315 -18.59 -9.32 0.55
C LEU A 315 -17.94 -10.24 1.61
N GLU A 316 -17.67 -11.50 1.28
CA GLU A 316 -17.02 -12.46 2.17
C GLU A 316 -15.56 -12.07 2.49
N GLN A 317 -14.81 -11.59 1.50
CA GLN A 317 -13.45 -11.10 1.69
C GLN A 317 -13.40 -9.95 2.71
N HIS A 318 -14.34 -9.00 2.62
CA HIS A 318 -14.48 -7.95 3.63
C HIS A 318 -14.88 -8.46 5.01
N GLU A 319 -15.73 -9.49 5.09
CA GLU A 319 -16.10 -10.11 6.37
C GLU A 319 -14.91 -10.81 7.02
N LEU A 320 -14.12 -11.56 6.25
CA LEU A 320 -12.88 -12.20 6.71
C LEU A 320 -11.84 -11.16 7.17
N VAL A 321 -11.61 -10.10 6.39
CA VAL A 321 -10.63 -9.06 6.74
C VAL A 321 -11.09 -8.28 7.97
N SER A 322 -12.34 -7.82 8.03
CA SER A 322 -12.83 -7.08 9.20
C SER A 322 -12.89 -7.93 10.47
N GLY A 323 -13.14 -9.24 10.36
CA GLY A 323 -13.13 -10.18 11.48
C GLY A 323 -11.73 -10.57 11.99
N ARG A 324 -10.67 -10.35 11.21
CA ARG A 324 -9.27 -10.67 11.57
C ARG A 324 -8.35 -9.45 11.61
N LEU A 325 -8.87 -8.23 11.45
CA LEU A 325 -8.03 -7.05 11.24
C LEU A 325 -7.07 -6.79 12.40
N ASP A 326 -7.53 -6.95 13.65
CA ASP A 326 -6.67 -6.74 14.83
C ASP A 326 -5.48 -7.72 14.84
N ASP A 327 -5.72 -9.02 14.61
CA ASP A 327 -4.65 -10.03 14.51
C ASP A 327 -3.62 -9.67 13.43
N ILE A 328 -4.08 -9.17 12.27
CA ILE A 328 -3.23 -8.79 11.15
C ILE A 328 -2.42 -7.54 11.52
N VAL A 329 -3.04 -6.54 12.15
CA VAL A 329 -2.37 -5.31 12.58
C VAL A 329 -1.31 -5.61 13.64
N ASP A 330 -1.61 -6.48 14.61
CA ASP A 330 -0.74 -6.78 15.76
C ASP A 330 0.33 -7.84 15.50
N HIS A 331 0.27 -8.57 14.38
CA HIS A 331 1.34 -9.47 13.97
C HIS A 331 2.69 -8.73 13.81
N ASP A 332 3.70 -9.06 14.63
CA ASP A 332 5.05 -8.48 14.52
C ASP A 332 5.89 -9.19 13.45
N GLY A 333 5.52 -9.00 12.18
CA GLY A 333 6.17 -9.60 11.03
C GLY A 333 5.61 -9.04 9.72
N ASP A 334 6.29 -9.36 8.61
CA ASP A 334 5.75 -9.12 7.28
C ASP A 334 4.69 -10.18 6.96
N LEU A 335 3.61 -9.78 6.30
CA LEU A 335 2.54 -10.68 5.85
C LEU A 335 2.29 -10.49 4.36
N SER A 336 1.96 -11.56 3.68
CA SER A 336 1.43 -11.52 2.31
C SER A 336 0.41 -12.64 2.19
N LEU A 337 -0.87 -12.26 2.24
CA LEU A 337 -1.99 -13.18 2.36
C LEU A 337 -2.93 -13.00 1.18
N GLU A 338 -3.39 -14.12 0.62
CA GLU A 338 -4.55 -14.12 -0.28
C GLU A 338 -5.85 -14.21 0.53
N VAL A 339 -6.75 -13.26 0.30
CA VAL A 339 -8.08 -13.24 0.91
C VAL A 339 -9.03 -14.04 0.01
N LEU A 340 -9.13 -15.33 0.27
CA LEU A 340 -10.01 -16.24 -0.45
C LEU A 340 -11.40 -16.31 0.22
N ALA A 341 -12.44 -15.99 -0.55
CA ALA A 341 -13.83 -16.37 -0.25
C ALA A 341 -14.02 -17.89 -0.35
N GLN A 342 -15.06 -18.46 0.27
CA GLN A 342 -15.26 -19.92 0.37
C GLN A 342 -16.27 -20.49 -0.66
#